data_AF-A0A7V9S6P4-F1
#
_entry.id   AF-A0A7V9S6P4-F1
#
_cell.length_a   1.000
_cell.length_b   1.000
_cell.length_c   1.000
_cell.angle_alpha   90.00
_cell.angle_beta   90.00
_cell.angle_gamma   90.00
#
_symmetry.space_group_name_H-M   'P 1'
#
loop_
_entity.id
_entity.type
_entity.pdbx_description
1 polymer ?
#
loop_
_entity_poly.entity_id
_entity_poly.type
_entity_poly.pdbx_seq_one_letter_code
_entity_poly.pdbx_strand_id
1 'polypeptide(L)'
;MVVVAIIALLAAIATPGFLRARKRSQAAEVLEDLRIIDAAVSQYAIENGKKTGDPVAVADWTNYVKKGSTLYETGEDVLGEEFGPQTVDEAPTVPAMTYYDLQEVADDDFWEPYGP
;
A
#
# COMPACT_ATOMS: atom_id res chain seq x y z
N MET A 1 -32.40 31.19 10.02
CA MET A 1 -31.39 30.11 10.13
C MET A 1 -31.61 28.99 9.09
N VAL A 2 -31.92 29.34 7.84
CA VAL A 2 -32.19 28.37 6.75
C VAL A 2 -30.89 27.92 6.06
N VAL A 3 -29.92 28.83 5.98
CA VAL A 3 -28.62 28.57 5.34
C VAL A 3 -27.87 27.41 6.02
N VAL A 4 -27.86 27.36 7.35
CA VAL A 4 -27.20 26.28 8.11
C VAL A 4 -27.83 24.91 7.79
N ALA A 5 -29.16 24.84 7.65
CA ALA A 5 -29.87 23.61 7.35
C ALA A 5 -29.56 23.09 5.93
N ILE A 6 -29.44 23.97 4.94
CA ILE A 6 -29.11 23.59 3.56
C ILE A 6 -27.66 23.10 3.47
N ILE A 7 -26.72 23.80 4.13
CA ILE A 7 -25.31 23.37 4.17
C ILE A 7 -25.19 21.99 4.83
N ALA A 8 -25.91 21.75 5.93
CA ALA A 8 -25.91 20.45 6.61
C ALA A 8 -26.45 19.32 5.71
N LEU A 9 -27.53 19.56 4.96
CA LEU A 9 -28.09 18.58 4.02
C LEU A 9 -27.11 18.24 2.88
N LEU A 10 -26.47 19.25 2.29
CA LEU A 10 -25.50 19.05 1.22
C LEU A 10 -24.27 18.28 1.71
N ALA A 11 -23.76 18.62 2.91
CA ALA A 11 -22.63 17.92 3.51
C ALA A 11 -22.93 16.44 3.78
N ALA A 12 -24.16 16.12 4.24
CA ALA A 12 -24.56 14.75 4.51
C ALA A 12 -24.53 13.84 3.26
N ILE A 13 -24.85 14.38 2.08
CA ILE A 13 -24.83 13.62 0.82
C ILE A 13 -23.41 13.49 0.27
N ALA A 14 -22.57 14.52 0.43
CA ALA A 14 -21.23 14.54 -0.15
C ALA A 14 -20.20 13.69 0.63
N THR A 15 -20.33 13.62 1.96
CA THR A 15 -19.38 12.94 2.84
C THR A 15 -19.10 11.46 2.47
N PRO A 16 -20.10 10.59 2.21
CA PRO A 16 -19.83 9.19 1.88
C PRO A 16 -19.05 9.02 0.57
N GLY A 17 -19.30 9.89 -0.43
CA GLY A 17 -18.55 9.88 -1.68
C GLY A 17 -17.07 10.18 -1.48
N PHE A 18 -16.75 11.16 -0.62
CA PHE A 18 -15.37 11.50 -0.28
C PHE A 18 -14.65 10.38 0.47
N LEU A 19 -15.32 9.69 1.40
CA LEU A 19 -14.73 8.57 2.13
C LEU A 19 -14.36 7.42 1.19
N ARG A 20 -15.26 7.06 0.26
CA ARG A 20 -15.00 6.01 -0.73
C ARG A 20 -13.88 6.39 -1.70
N ALA A 21 -13.86 7.65 -2.16
CA ALA A 21 -12.79 8.15 -3.02
C ALA A 21 -11.43 8.11 -2.31
N ARG A 22 -11.39 8.47 -1.03
CA ARG A 22 -10.17 8.37 -0.21
C ARG A 22 -9.67 6.94 -0.10
N LYS A 23 -10.53 5.98 0.24
CA LYS A 23 -10.15 4.56 0.30
C LYS A 23 -9.60 4.06 -1.04
N ARG A 24 -10.18 4.49 -2.17
CA ARG A 24 -9.67 4.14 -3.51
C ARG A 24 -8.28 4.72 -3.78
N SER A 25 -8.03 5.96 -3.39
CA SER A 25 -6.69 6.56 -3.50
C SER A 25 -5.68 5.83 -2.64
N GLN A 26 -6.07 5.44 -1.42
CA GLN A 26 -5.23 4.63 -0.53
C GLN A 26 -4.92 3.27 -1.15
N ALA A 27 -5.90 2.56 -1.72
CA ALA A 27 -5.65 1.29 -2.40
C ALA A 27 -4.68 1.42 -3.58
N ALA A 28 -4.81 2.47 -4.39
CA ALA A 28 -3.90 2.74 -5.50
C ALA A 28 -2.46 3.07 -5.03
N GLU A 29 -2.32 3.75 -3.89
CA GLU A 29 -1.04 4.06 -3.27
C GLU A 29 -0.36 2.77 -2.76
N VAL A 30 -1.07 1.93 -2.01
CA VAL A 30 -0.57 0.63 -1.54
C VAL A 30 -0.13 -0.27 -2.69
N LEU A 31 -0.90 -0.31 -3.79
CA LEU A 31 -0.54 -1.10 -4.97
C LEU A 31 0.76 -0.60 -5.62
N GLU A 32 0.97 0.71 -5.67
CA GLU A 32 2.20 1.29 -6.19
C GLU A 32 3.38 1.01 -5.24
N ASP A 33 3.15 1.09 -3.93
CA ASP A 33 4.15 0.76 -2.92
C ASP A 33 4.62 -0.69 -3.06
N LEU A 34 3.71 -1.65 -3.27
CA LEU A 34 4.04 -3.06 -3.53
C LEU A 34 4.92 -3.24 -4.77
N ARG A 35 4.66 -2.49 -5.86
CA ARG A 35 5.50 -2.51 -7.06
C ARG A 35 6.89 -1.92 -6.82
N ILE A 36 6.97 -0.86 -6.02
CA ILE A 36 8.23 -0.25 -5.63
C ILE A 36 9.05 -1.22 -4.77
N ILE A 37 8.39 -1.95 -3.85
CA ILE A 37 9.02 -2.98 -3.01
C ILE A 37 9.58 -4.12 -3.88
N ASP A 38 8.81 -4.63 -4.84
CA ASP A 38 9.26 -5.67 -5.77
C ASP A 38 10.51 -5.24 -6.56
N ALA A 39 10.51 -4.01 -7.08
CA ALA A 39 11.68 -3.42 -7.74
C ALA A 39 12.88 -3.24 -6.80
N ALA A 40 12.64 -2.86 -5.54
CA ALA A 40 13.68 -2.70 -4.53
C ALA A 40 14.32 -4.04 -4.13
N VAL A 41 13.51 -5.08 -3.93
CA VAL A 41 13.94 -6.44 -3.59
C VAL A 41 14.77 -7.03 -4.72
N SER A 42 14.31 -6.91 -5.97
CA SER A 42 15.05 -7.39 -7.14
C SER A 42 16.40 -6.66 -7.31
N GLN A 43 16.46 -5.35 -7.06
CA GLN A 43 17.73 -4.62 -7.08
C GLN A 43 18.69 -5.10 -5.97
N TYR A 44 18.19 -5.24 -4.74
CA TYR A 44 18.99 -5.76 -3.62
C TYR A 44 19.55 -7.17 -3.91
N ALA A 45 18.73 -8.02 -4.54
CA ALA A 45 19.13 -9.37 -4.90
C ALA A 45 20.27 -9.40 -5.92
N ILE A 46 20.21 -8.53 -6.93
CA ILE A 46 21.26 -8.39 -7.95
C ILE A 46 22.57 -7.91 -7.33
N GLU A 47 22.53 -6.94 -6.41
CA GLU A 47 23.74 -6.37 -5.80
C GLU A 47 24.41 -7.31 -4.80
N ASN A 48 23.62 -8.10 -4.06
CA ASN A 48 24.13 -9.00 -3.01
C ASN A 48 24.25 -10.45 -3.46
N GLY A 49 23.94 -10.76 -4.72
CA GLY A 49 23.98 -12.12 -5.26
C GLY A 49 23.05 -13.09 -4.54
N LYS A 50 21.89 -12.59 -4.08
CA LYS A 50 20.85 -13.42 -3.46
C LYS A 50 20.21 -14.32 -4.51
N LYS A 51 19.75 -15.49 -4.08
CA LYS A 51 19.05 -16.45 -4.92
C LYS A 51 17.55 -16.35 -4.68
N THR A 52 16.77 -16.83 -5.64
CA THR A 52 15.33 -17.05 -5.51
C THR A 52 15.00 -17.75 -4.19
N GLY A 53 14.08 -17.19 -3.42
CA GLY A 53 13.67 -17.70 -2.11
C GLY A 53 14.55 -17.27 -0.93
N ASP A 54 15.60 -16.48 -1.14
CA ASP A 54 16.32 -15.86 -0.02
C ASP A 54 15.47 -14.75 0.61
N PRO A 55 15.41 -14.66 1.96
CA PRO A 55 14.72 -13.57 2.62
C PRO A 55 15.52 -12.26 2.53
N VAL A 56 14.79 -11.16 2.34
CA VAL A 56 15.26 -9.77 2.36
C VAL A 56 14.59 -9.06 3.52
N ALA A 57 15.40 -8.59 4.48
CA ALA A 57 14.87 -7.87 5.64
C ALA A 57 14.31 -6.51 5.22
N VAL A 58 13.38 -5.97 6.03
CA VAL A 58 12.81 -4.63 5.82
C VAL A 58 13.90 -3.59 5.66
N ALA A 59 14.87 -3.57 6.58
CA ALA A 59 15.99 -2.64 6.54
C ALA A 59 16.88 -2.75 5.28
N ASP A 60 16.83 -3.87 4.56
CA ASP A 60 17.63 -4.09 3.35
C ASP A 60 16.93 -3.50 2.13
N TRP A 61 15.67 -3.85 1.88
CA TRP A 61 14.92 -3.36 0.72
C TRP A 61 14.51 -1.89 0.88
N THR A 62 14.30 -1.38 2.10
CA THR A 62 13.98 0.04 2.31
C THR A 62 15.11 0.97 1.87
N ASN A 63 16.36 0.50 1.76
CA ASN A 63 17.46 1.33 1.24
C ASN A 63 17.37 1.60 -0.26
N TYR A 64 16.58 0.81 -0.99
CA TYR A 64 16.42 0.88 -2.44
C TYR A 64 15.16 1.62 -2.87
N VAL A 65 14.34 2.08 -1.92
CA VAL A 65 13.20 2.95 -2.19
C VAL A 65 13.60 4.44 -2.08
N LYS A 66 12.73 5.31 -2.58
CA LYS A 66 12.99 6.75 -2.62
C LYS A 66 13.20 7.32 -1.22
N LYS A 67 14.37 7.92 -0.97
CA LYS A 67 14.68 8.58 0.30
C LYS A 67 13.62 9.63 0.66
N GLY A 68 13.12 9.56 1.89
CA GLY A 68 12.07 10.44 2.42
C GLY A 68 10.64 10.08 1.98
N SER A 69 10.42 8.89 1.40
CA SER A 69 9.08 8.30 1.36
C SER A 69 8.72 7.63 2.69
N THR A 70 7.44 7.43 2.94
CA THR A 70 6.93 6.63 4.07
C THR A 70 7.56 5.24 4.09
N LEU A 71 7.64 4.59 2.94
CA LEU A 71 8.31 3.29 2.79
C LEU A 71 9.77 3.30 3.23
N TYR A 72 10.51 4.39 2.99
CA TYR A 72 11.91 4.49 3.41
C TYR A 72 12.05 4.61 4.93
N GLU A 73 11.11 5.32 5.57
CA GLU A 73 11.21 5.68 6.98
C GLU A 73 10.63 4.62 7.92
N THR A 74 9.50 4.03 7.56
CA THR A 74 8.78 3.07 8.42
C THR A 74 8.65 1.69 7.78
N GLY A 75 8.62 1.59 6.45
CA GLY A 75 8.29 0.34 5.76
C GLY A 75 6.82 -0.07 5.95
N GLU A 76 5.98 0.91 6.29
CA GLU A 76 4.54 0.77 6.47
C GLU A 76 3.79 1.34 5.27
N ASP A 77 2.56 0.88 5.11
CA ASP A 77 1.62 1.41 4.14
C ASP A 77 0.96 2.73 4.61
N VAL A 78 0.08 3.29 3.77
CA VAL A 78 -0.66 4.53 4.09
C VAL A 78 -1.64 4.39 5.28
N LEU A 79 -1.94 3.16 5.72
CA LEU A 79 -2.80 2.84 6.86
C LEU A 79 -1.99 2.57 8.14
N GLY A 80 -0.66 2.44 8.04
CA GLY A 80 0.25 2.17 9.15
C GLY A 80 0.53 0.68 9.37
N GLU A 81 0.21 -0.17 8.40
CA GLU A 81 0.46 -1.60 8.45
C GLU A 81 1.82 -1.93 7.80
N GLU A 82 2.62 -2.76 8.45
CA GLU A 82 3.96 -3.13 7.97
C GLU A 82 3.88 -4.13 6.80
N PHE A 83 4.64 -3.90 5.73
CA PHE A 83 4.78 -4.88 4.63
C PHE A 83 5.63 -6.10 5.03
N GLY A 84 6.51 -5.95 6.02
CA GLY A 84 7.35 -7.03 6.53
C GLY A 84 8.49 -7.47 5.59
N PRO A 85 9.22 -8.53 5.97
CA PRO A 85 10.30 -9.08 5.16
C PRO A 85 9.76 -9.68 3.86
N GLN A 86 10.52 -9.53 2.79
CA GLN A 86 10.16 -10.01 1.46
C GLN A 86 11.08 -11.16 1.03
N THR A 87 10.68 -11.91 0.03
CA THR A 87 11.45 -13.02 -0.55
C THR A 87 11.82 -12.71 -2.00
N VAL A 88 13.04 -13.07 -2.39
CA VAL A 88 13.50 -12.82 -3.76
C VAL A 88 12.71 -13.69 -4.75
N ASP A 89 12.22 -13.07 -5.83
CA ASP A 89 11.40 -13.66 -6.90
C ASP A 89 10.02 -14.17 -6.46
N GLU A 90 9.52 -13.70 -5.32
CA GLU A 90 8.14 -13.90 -4.87
C GLU A 90 7.47 -12.53 -4.78
N ALA A 91 6.26 -12.42 -5.32
CA ALA A 91 5.56 -11.13 -5.35
C ALA A 91 5.23 -10.70 -3.90
N PRO A 92 5.55 -9.45 -3.50
CA PRO A 92 5.17 -8.96 -2.18
C PRO A 92 3.66 -8.98 -2.01
N THR A 93 3.16 -9.43 -0.86
CA THR A 93 1.72 -9.50 -0.61
C THR A 93 1.23 -8.26 0.14
N VAL A 94 0.00 -7.86 -0.16
CA VAL A 94 -0.68 -6.82 0.62
C VAL A 94 -0.85 -7.27 2.08
N PRO A 95 -0.61 -6.41 3.09
CA PRO A 95 -0.91 -6.73 4.47
C PRO A 95 -2.39 -7.10 4.65
N ALA A 96 -2.66 -8.16 5.42
CA ALA A 96 -4.03 -8.70 5.57
C ALA A 96 -5.01 -7.65 6.10
N MET A 97 -4.58 -6.81 7.05
CA MET A 97 -5.41 -5.75 7.62
C MET A 97 -5.79 -4.69 6.58
N THR A 98 -4.82 -4.24 5.79
CA THR A 98 -5.01 -3.31 4.66
C THR A 98 -5.98 -3.86 3.63
N TYR A 99 -5.85 -5.14 3.28
CA TYR A 99 -6.77 -5.81 2.37
C TYR A 99 -8.21 -5.78 2.92
N TYR A 100 -8.42 -6.13 4.19
CA TYR A 100 -9.76 -6.10 4.81
C TYR A 100 -10.36 -4.70 4.89
N ASP A 101 -9.56 -3.67 5.17
CA ASP A 101 -10.05 -2.29 5.28
C ASP A 101 -10.43 -1.68 3.91
N LEU A 102 -9.80 -2.16 2.84
CA LEU A 102 -9.96 -1.67 1.47
C LEU A 102 -10.83 -2.56 0.58
N GLN A 103 -11.28 -3.73 1.04
CA GLN A 103 -12.11 -4.68 0.28
C GLN A 103 -13.41 -4.07 -0.30
N GLU A 104 -13.91 -2.98 0.30
CA GLU A 104 -15.11 -2.27 -0.19
C GLU A 104 -14.86 -1.52 -1.52
N VAL A 105 -13.59 -1.29 -1.86
CA VAL A 105 -13.18 -0.47 -3.00
C VAL A 105 -12.15 -1.10 -3.92
N ALA A 106 -11.46 -2.15 -3.46
CA ALA A 106 -10.49 -2.95 -4.21
C ALA A 106 -10.85 -4.43 -4.05
N ASP A 107 -11.09 -5.11 -5.16
CA ASP A 107 -11.39 -6.54 -5.25
C ASP A 107 -10.12 -7.36 -5.45
N ASP A 108 -10.25 -8.69 -5.51
CA ASP A 108 -9.10 -9.59 -5.67
C ASP A 108 -8.34 -9.33 -6.99
N ASP A 109 -9.09 -9.06 -8.07
CA ASP A 109 -8.53 -8.72 -9.38
C ASP A 109 -7.68 -7.45 -9.34
N PHE A 110 -8.01 -6.48 -8.47
CA PHE A 110 -7.20 -5.27 -8.29
C PHE A 110 -5.83 -5.56 -7.69
N TRP A 111 -5.74 -6.56 -6.81
CA TRP A 111 -4.51 -6.88 -6.11
C TRP A 111 -3.58 -7.81 -6.89
N GLU A 112 -4.01 -8.46 -7.98
CA GLU A 112 -3.14 -9.35 -8.75
C GLU A 112 -1.88 -8.61 -9.29
N PRO A 113 -0.65 -9.17 -9.12
CA PRO A 113 -0.28 -10.46 -8.53
C PRO A 113 0.02 -10.44 -7.02
N TYR A 114 -0.18 -9.31 -6.34
CA TYR A 114 0.15 -9.00 -4.95
C TYR A 114 -0.98 -9.30 -3.95
N GLY A 115 -1.96 -10.13 -4.35
CA GLY A 115 -3.05 -10.55 -3.48
C GLY A 115 -2.56 -11.38 -2.27
N PRO A 116 -3.42 -11.55 -1.25
CA PRO A 116 -3.11 -12.39 -0.10
C PRO A 116 -2.92 -13.87 -0.43
#